data_AF-A0A1S9A063-F1
#
_entry.id   AF-A0A1S9A063-F1
#
_cell.length_a   1.000
_cell.length_b   1.000
_cell.length_c   1.000
_cell.angle_alpha   90.00
_cell.angle_beta   90.00
_cell.angle_gamma   90.00
#
_symmetry.space_group_name_H-M   'P 1'
#
loop_
_entity.id
_entity.type
_entity.pdbx_description
1 polymer ?
#
loop_
_entity_poly.entity_id
_entity_poly.type
_entity_poly.pdbx_seq_one_letter_code
_entity_poly.pdbx_strand_id
1 'polypeptide(L)'
;MSICKDIMKELIIESKGIKTDHYFIPPFELREGELVIIYLEGGAYFDDLKEQLAAIFAGKVHHENVKVIKPLTFAAPIEESALKRIFNPMSVGRYLKKNANLKKSVLRIFEIDNFTKKDKVKNLETSERKRLSLCAVFSKTKYVSFDLRGEGAAYFNKTYQFAKNEIKNDSAAILIDWSDDLKNDCSKFIAIEWLAGLEELRKIGNGSANLSRMY
;
A
#
# COMPACT_ATOMS: atom_id res chain seq x y z
N MET A 1 -11.67 -38.93 12.13
CA MET A 1 -12.54 -37.83 11.69
C MET A 1 -11.92 -36.54 12.18
N SER A 2 -11.14 -35.85 11.33
CA SER A 2 -10.38 -34.66 11.73
C SER A 2 -11.34 -33.47 11.77
N ILE A 3 -11.53 -32.90 12.96
CA ILE A 3 -12.26 -31.65 13.12
C ILE A 3 -11.34 -30.56 12.56
N CYS A 4 -11.58 -30.14 11.32
CA CYS A 4 -11.08 -28.86 10.83
C CYS A 4 -11.70 -27.78 11.71
N LYS A 5 -11.02 -27.41 12.79
CA LYS A 5 -11.22 -26.09 13.38
C LYS A 5 -10.86 -25.11 12.26
N ASP A 6 -11.86 -24.44 11.70
CA ASP A 6 -11.62 -23.16 11.06
C ASP A 6 -10.95 -22.28 12.12
N ILE A 7 -9.61 -22.22 12.06
CA ILE A 7 -8.84 -21.35 12.94
C ILE A 7 -9.24 -19.95 12.51
N MET A 8 -10.07 -19.28 13.32
CA MET A 8 -10.42 -17.88 13.09
C MET A 8 -9.12 -17.10 12.94
N LYS A 9 -8.90 -16.56 11.73
CA LYS A 9 -7.69 -15.80 11.44
C LYS A 9 -7.67 -14.53 12.28
N GLU A 10 -6.50 -14.20 12.81
CA GLU A 10 -6.35 -13.10 13.76
C GLU A 10 -6.74 -11.76 13.12
N LEU A 11 -7.47 -10.93 13.86
CA LEU A 11 -7.95 -9.62 13.41
C LEU A 11 -6.81 -8.58 13.51
N ILE A 12 -6.60 -7.85 12.42
CA ILE A 12 -5.51 -6.86 12.26
C ILE A 12 -6.06 -5.44 12.31
N ILE A 13 -7.08 -5.17 11.49
CA ILE A 13 -7.83 -3.91 11.46
C ILE A 13 -9.32 -4.24 11.43
N GLU A 14 -10.10 -3.47 12.19
CA GLU A 14 -11.55 -3.39 12.08
C GLU A 14 -11.93 -1.95 11.71
N SER A 15 -12.65 -1.78 10.60
CA SER A 15 -13.23 -0.51 10.17
C SER A 15 -14.75 -0.64 10.18
N LYS A 16 -15.42 0.21 10.96
CA LYS A 16 -16.88 0.37 10.94
C LYS A 16 -17.36 1.30 9.82
N GLY A 17 -16.45 1.66 8.90
CA GLY A 17 -16.67 2.60 7.81
C GLY A 17 -16.14 4.00 8.15
N ILE A 18 -15.60 4.67 7.14
CA ILE A 18 -15.07 6.04 7.24
C ILE A 18 -15.97 6.93 6.40
N LYS A 19 -16.71 7.82 7.02
CA LYS A 19 -17.61 8.75 6.33
C LYS A 19 -17.09 10.18 6.48
N THR A 20 -17.04 10.89 5.38
CA THR A 20 -16.78 12.34 5.33
C THR A 20 -17.93 13.04 4.61
N ASP A 21 -17.83 14.35 4.42
CA ASP A 21 -18.79 15.10 3.61
C ASP A 21 -18.71 14.72 2.11
N HIS A 22 -17.53 14.29 1.62
CA HIS A 22 -17.33 14.04 0.19
C HIS A 22 -17.36 12.58 -0.21
N TYR A 23 -17.09 11.65 0.71
CA TYR A 23 -17.00 10.23 0.38
C TYR A 23 -17.22 9.33 1.60
N PHE A 24 -17.56 8.08 1.32
CA PHE A 24 -17.71 7.01 2.29
C PHE A 24 -16.86 5.80 1.88
N ILE A 25 -16.10 5.27 2.83
CA ILE A 25 -15.40 3.99 2.70
C ILE A 25 -16.22 2.96 3.50
N PRO A 26 -16.77 1.92 2.86
CA PRO A 26 -17.58 0.91 3.54
C PRO A 26 -16.85 0.19 4.68
N PRO A 27 -17.58 -0.41 5.63
CA PRO A 27 -16.99 -1.20 6.70
C PRO A 27 -16.21 -2.40 6.17
N PHE A 28 -15.11 -2.75 6.83
CA PHE A 28 -14.31 -3.93 6.49
C PHE A 28 -13.47 -4.41 7.67
N GLU A 29 -13.02 -5.64 7.58
CA GLU A 29 -11.98 -6.19 8.45
C GLU A 29 -10.79 -6.64 7.62
N LEU A 30 -9.60 -6.47 8.17
CA LEU A 30 -8.37 -7.12 7.70
C LEU A 30 -7.98 -8.19 8.72
N ARG A 31 -7.80 -9.43 8.26
CA ARG A 31 -7.31 -10.55 9.06
C ARG A 31 -6.02 -11.11 8.48
N GLU A 32 -5.31 -11.92 9.26
CA GLU A 32 -4.14 -12.63 8.75
C GLU A 32 -4.48 -13.49 7.52
N GLY A 33 -3.53 -13.65 6.61
CA GLY A 33 -3.69 -14.28 5.31
C GLY A 33 -4.59 -13.56 4.33
N GLU A 34 -5.01 -12.32 4.59
CA GLU A 34 -5.87 -11.55 3.68
C GLU A 34 -5.11 -10.45 2.93
N LEU A 35 -5.56 -10.24 1.69
CA LEU A 35 -5.28 -9.06 0.90
C LEU A 35 -6.60 -8.29 0.70
N VAL A 36 -6.71 -7.12 1.33
CA VAL A 36 -7.83 -6.20 1.10
C VAL A 36 -7.40 -5.15 0.08
N ILE A 37 -8.24 -4.89 -0.90
CA ILE A 37 -8.04 -3.78 -1.84
C ILE A 37 -9.02 -2.68 -1.49
N ILE A 38 -8.52 -1.46 -1.28
CA ILE A 38 -9.33 -0.25 -1.19
C ILE A 38 -9.22 0.48 -2.52
N TYR A 39 -10.30 0.47 -3.27
CA TYR A 39 -10.41 1.10 -4.58
C TYR A 39 -10.93 2.52 -4.44
N LEU A 40 -10.06 3.48 -4.74
CA LEU A 40 -10.33 4.91 -4.59
C LEU A 40 -10.98 5.56 -5.80
N GLU A 41 -11.16 4.82 -6.90
CA GLU A 41 -11.55 5.35 -8.21
C GLU A 41 -10.51 6.39 -8.72
N GLY A 42 -10.05 6.25 -9.97
CA GLY A 42 -8.97 7.10 -10.48
C GLY A 42 -9.25 8.60 -10.36
N GLY A 43 -8.21 9.42 -10.16
CA GLY A 43 -8.39 10.88 -10.16
C GLY A 43 -7.31 11.69 -9.46
N ALA A 44 -7.58 12.98 -9.33
CA ALA A 44 -6.70 13.95 -8.67
C ALA A 44 -6.58 13.73 -7.14
N TYR A 45 -7.54 13.03 -6.54
CA TYR A 45 -7.68 12.88 -5.08
C TYR A 45 -6.89 11.72 -4.49
N PHE A 46 -6.33 10.86 -5.34
CA PHE A 46 -5.76 9.59 -4.90
C PHE A 46 -4.64 9.75 -3.88
N ASP A 47 -3.74 10.72 -4.07
CA ASP A 47 -2.60 10.89 -3.17
C ASP A 47 -3.04 11.36 -1.77
N ASP A 48 -3.98 12.31 -1.70
CA ASP A 48 -4.54 12.80 -0.43
C ASP A 48 -5.27 11.69 0.33
N LEU A 49 -6.10 10.90 -0.35
CA LEU A 49 -6.82 9.77 0.26
C LEU A 49 -5.86 8.68 0.73
N LYS A 50 -4.89 8.31 -0.12
CA LYS A 50 -3.86 7.31 0.18
C LYS A 50 -3.05 7.71 1.40
N GLU A 51 -2.61 8.96 1.50
CA GLU A 51 -1.84 9.43 2.65
C GLU A 51 -2.64 9.36 3.95
N GLN A 52 -3.91 9.76 3.92
CA GLN A 52 -4.79 9.68 5.08
C GLN A 52 -5.05 8.23 5.52
N LEU A 53 -5.34 7.33 4.57
CA LEU A 53 -5.52 5.90 4.85
C LEU A 53 -4.26 5.26 5.39
N ALA A 54 -3.10 5.54 4.77
CA ALA A 54 -1.82 5.03 5.24
C ALA A 54 -1.50 5.51 6.66
N ALA A 55 -1.82 6.75 7.01
CA ALA A 55 -1.63 7.29 8.35
C ALA A 55 -2.54 6.61 9.39
N ILE A 56 -3.82 6.40 9.05
CA ILE A 56 -4.79 5.70 9.90
C ILE A 56 -4.37 4.25 10.11
N PHE A 57 -4.10 3.49 9.05
CA PHE A 57 -3.74 2.06 9.16
C PHE A 57 -2.39 1.81 9.84
N ALA A 58 -1.49 2.79 9.79
CA ALA A 58 -0.23 2.76 10.54
C ALA A 58 -0.42 3.10 12.04
N GLY A 59 -1.63 3.46 12.48
CA GLY A 59 -1.91 3.91 13.84
C GLY A 59 -1.27 5.25 14.19
N LYS A 60 -0.81 6.03 13.18
CA LYS A 60 -0.23 7.37 13.40
C LYS A 60 -1.30 8.40 13.69
N VAL A 61 -2.49 8.17 13.15
CA VAL A 61 -3.67 9.00 13.34
C VAL A 61 -4.80 8.11 13.80
N HIS A 62 -5.51 8.55 14.84
CA HIS A 62 -6.69 7.87 15.34
C HIS A 62 -7.93 8.29 14.54
N HIS A 63 -8.77 7.32 14.19
CA HIS A 63 -10.10 7.55 13.64
C HIS A 63 -11.08 6.74 14.48
N GLU A 64 -12.19 7.35 14.91
CA GLU A 64 -13.15 6.74 15.85
C GLU A 64 -13.73 5.40 15.36
N ASN A 65 -14.00 5.29 14.06
CA ASN A 65 -14.51 4.07 13.44
C ASN A 65 -13.44 3.05 12.99
N VAL A 66 -12.14 3.31 13.23
CA VAL A 66 -11.07 2.40 12.83
C VAL A 66 -10.28 1.94 14.04
N LYS A 67 -10.37 0.66 14.35
CA LYS A 67 -9.58 0.00 15.38
C LYS A 67 -8.40 -0.72 14.74
N VAL A 68 -7.20 -0.20 14.98
CA VAL A 68 -5.93 -0.81 14.57
C VAL A 68 -5.39 -1.68 15.71
N ILE A 69 -5.43 -3.01 15.53
CA ILE A 69 -4.92 -3.97 16.52
C ILE A 69 -3.43 -4.22 16.28
N LYS A 70 -3.05 -4.43 15.02
CA LYS A 70 -1.64 -4.48 14.60
C LYS A 70 -1.40 -3.45 13.49
N PRO A 71 -0.54 -2.44 13.71
CA PRO A 71 -0.35 -1.36 12.75
C PRO A 71 0.34 -1.85 11.47
N LEU A 72 -0.11 -1.34 10.33
CA LEU A 72 0.50 -1.63 9.03
C LEU A 72 1.67 -0.68 8.80
N THR A 73 2.67 -1.15 8.04
CA THR A 73 3.72 -0.26 7.51
C THR A 73 3.45 0.04 6.06
N PHE A 74 3.34 1.33 5.71
CA PHE A 74 3.16 1.73 4.32
C PHE A 74 4.48 1.65 3.54
N ALA A 75 4.46 0.97 2.40
CA ALA A 75 5.59 0.88 1.46
C ALA A 75 5.70 2.18 0.63
N ALA A 76 6.18 3.23 1.29
CA ALA A 76 6.27 4.56 0.70
C ALA A 76 7.22 4.63 -0.51
N PRO A 77 7.01 5.58 -1.44
CA PRO A 77 7.97 5.90 -2.49
C PRO A 77 9.38 6.15 -1.93
N ILE A 78 10.40 5.71 -2.66
CA ILE A 78 11.79 5.93 -2.24
C ILE A 78 12.19 7.37 -2.54
N GLU A 79 12.32 8.17 -1.49
CA GLU A 79 12.75 9.55 -1.57
C GLU A 79 14.26 9.71 -1.38
N GLU A 80 14.85 10.53 -2.25
CA GLU A 80 16.21 11.05 -2.11
C GLU A 80 16.18 12.56 -2.32
N SER A 81 16.78 13.31 -1.40
CA SER A 81 17.00 14.75 -1.60
C SER A 81 17.76 14.98 -2.91
N ALA A 82 17.37 16.01 -3.68
CA ALA A 82 17.96 16.31 -5.00
C ALA A 82 19.50 16.39 -4.98
N LEU A 83 20.08 17.02 -3.95
CA LEU A 83 21.52 17.13 -3.77
C LEU A 83 22.20 15.75 -3.66
N LYS A 84 21.69 14.86 -2.80
CA LYS A 84 22.21 13.49 -2.66
C LYS A 84 22.07 12.71 -3.96
N ARG A 85 20.95 12.86 -4.67
CA ARG A 85 20.71 12.18 -5.96
C ARG A 85 21.75 12.54 -7.03
N ILE A 86 22.26 13.78 -7.00
CA ILE A 86 23.30 14.26 -7.93
C ILE A 86 24.68 13.78 -7.47
N PHE A 87 25.10 14.10 -6.24
CA PHE A 87 26.49 13.96 -5.81
C PHE A 87 26.83 12.61 -5.15
N ASN A 88 25.86 11.92 -4.56
CA ASN A 88 26.08 10.64 -3.86
C ASN A 88 24.81 9.77 -3.90
N PRO A 89 24.38 9.34 -5.10
CA PRO A 89 23.14 8.58 -5.25
C PRO A 89 23.19 7.28 -4.45
N MET A 90 22.10 6.96 -3.76
CA MET A 90 22.00 5.73 -2.97
C MET A 90 22.07 4.54 -3.92
N SER A 91 22.87 3.53 -3.55
CA SER A 91 22.78 2.23 -4.20
C SER A 91 21.64 1.42 -3.60
N VAL A 92 21.11 0.47 -4.37
CA VAL A 92 20.15 -0.52 -3.91
C VAL A 92 20.64 -1.23 -2.64
N GLY A 93 21.90 -1.65 -2.62
CA GLY A 93 22.49 -2.28 -1.44
C GLY A 93 22.53 -1.37 -0.21
N ARG A 94 22.82 -0.08 -0.39
CA ARG A 94 22.79 0.91 0.72
C ARG A 94 21.36 1.14 1.21
N TYR A 95 20.38 1.20 0.30
CA TYR A 95 18.97 1.31 0.65
C TYR A 95 18.52 0.10 1.48
N LEU A 96 18.76 -1.12 1.00
CA LEU A 96 18.36 -2.35 1.68
C LEU A 96 19.04 -2.51 3.04
N LYS A 97 20.33 -2.17 3.16
CA LYS A 97 21.04 -2.20 4.45
C LYS A 97 20.40 -1.27 5.49
N LYS A 98 19.85 -0.13 5.07
CA LYS A 98 19.20 0.84 5.95
C LYS A 98 17.74 0.44 6.25
N ASN A 99 17.03 -0.04 5.23
CA ASN A 99 15.57 -0.13 5.26
C ASN A 99 15.02 -1.54 5.37
N ALA A 100 15.83 -2.58 5.25
CA ALA A 100 15.38 -3.97 5.25
C ALA A 100 16.08 -4.84 6.32
N ASN A 101 15.47 -5.96 6.67
CA ASN A 101 16.07 -7.04 7.43
C ASN A 101 16.69 -8.06 6.46
N LEU A 102 18.02 -8.11 6.44
CA LEU A 102 18.78 -8.88 5.45
C LEU A 102 18.72 -10.40 5.63
N LYS A 103 18.08 -10.92 6.68
CA LYS A 103 18.17 -12.34 7.08
C LYS A 103 17.35 -13.33 6.24
N LYS A 104 16.44 -12.92 5.33
CA LYS A 104 15.74 -13.89 4.45
C LYS A 104 15.05 -13.37 3.18
N SER A 105 14.31 -12.25 3.21
CA SER A 105 13.45 -11.83 2.08
C SER A 105 14.12 -10.89 1.07
N VAL A 106 15.18 -10.20 1.48
CA VAL A 106 15.88 -9.19 0.66
C VAL A 106 16.56 -9.78 -0.58
N LEU A 107 16.75 -11.09 -0.65
CA LEU A 107 17.35 -11.76 -1.82
C LEU A 107 16.35 -11.94 -2.97
N ARG A 108 15.05 -12.09 -2.68
CA ARG A 108 14.02 -12.39 -3.68
C ARG A 108 13.82 -11.28 -4.71
N ILE A 109 14.04 -10.02 -4.32
CA ILE A 109 13.89 -8.91 -5.26
C ILE A 109 14.91 -9.00 -6.41
N PHE A 110 16.10 -9.57 -6.17
CA PHE A 110 17.11 -9.79 -7.21
C PHE A 110 16.84 -11.01 -8.09
N GLU A 111 15.90 -11.88 -7.70
CA GLU A 111 15.40 -12.98 -8.53
C GLU A 111 14.27 -12.51 -9.46
N ILE A 112 13.58 -11.44 -9.05
CA ILE A 112 12.40 -10.91 -9.74
C ILE A 112 12.80 -9.78 -10.69
N ASP A 113 13.72 -8.90 -10.32
CA ASP A 113 14.16 -7.76 -11.13
C ASP A 113 15.60 -7.90 -11.65
N ASN A 114 15.92 -7.12 -12.68
CA ASN A 114 17.20 -7.19 -13.38
C ASN A 114 18.29 -6.28 -12.77
N PHE A 115 17.96 -5.51 -11.74
CA PHE A 115 18.93 -4.68 -11.04
C PHE A 115 19.73 -5.47 -9.99
N THR A 116 20.85 -4.91 -9.59
CA THR A 116 21.79 -5.48 -8.62
C THR A 116 21.96 -4.56 -7.41
N LYS A 117 22.64 -5.05 -6.37
CA LYS A 117 22.99 -4.24 -5.18
C LYS A 117 23.85 -3.01 -5.51
N LYS A 118 24.56 -3.01 -6.65
CA LYS A 118 25.47 -1.93 -7.05
C LYS A 118 24.74 -0.80 -7.76
N ASP A 119 23.60 -1.09 -8.38
CA ASP A 119 22.82 -0.12 -9.13
C ASP A 119 22.31 1.01 -8.24
N LYS A 120 22.13 2.18 -8.87
CA LYS A 120 21.66 3.38 -8.18
C LYS A 120 20.15 3.42 -8.18
N VAL A 121 19.55 3.72 -7.03
CA VAL A 121 18.09 3.81 -6.89
C VAL A 121 17.50 4.86 -7.83
N LYS A 122 18.24 5.93 -8.15
CA LYS A 122 17.82 6.94 -9.14
C LYS A 122 17.72 6.43 -10.59
N ASN A 123 18.38 5.31 -10.92
CA ASN A 123 18.35 4.72 -12.25
C ASN A 123 17.28 3.63 -12.38
N LEU A 124 16.64 3.23 -11.27
CA LEU A 124 15.55 2.27 -11.28
C LEU A 124 14.27 2.91 -11.79
N GLU A 125 13.49 2.14 -12.55
CA GLU A 125 12.15 2.53 -12.99
C GLU A 125 11.17 2.61 -11.81
N THR A 126 10.02 3.28 -12.01
CA THR A 126 8.99 3.46 -10.97
C THR A 126 8.60 2.14 -10.32
N SER A 127 8.29 1.11 -11.11
CA SER A 127 7.89 -0.19 -10.60
C SER A 127 8.99 -0.93 -9.85
N GLU A 128 10.25 -0.82 -10.30
CA GLU A 128 11.39 -1.40 -9.61
C GLU A 128 11.61 -0.73 -8.24
N ARG A 129 11.48 0.60 -8.17
CA ARG A 129 11.56 1.36 -6.92
C ARG A 129 10.45 0.96 -5.94
N LYS A 130 9.23 0.76 -6.44
CA LYS A 130 8.09 0.31 -5.63
C LYS A 130 8.30 -1.09 -5.10
N ARG A 131 8.69 -2.06 -5.95
CA ARG A 131 9.02 -3.43 -5.51
C ARG A 131 10.18 -3.44 -4.52
N LEU A 132 11.20 -2.61 -4.71
CA LEU A 132 12.32 -2.47 -3.78
C LEU A 132 11.86 -1.98 -2.40
N SER A 133 10.99 -0.97 -2.36
CA SER A 133 10.40 -0.46 -1.11
C SER A 133 9.53 -1.50 -0.43
N LEU A 134 8.64 -2.14 -1.20
CA LEU A 134 7.73 -3.17 -0.73
C LEU A 134 8.48 -4.37 -0.15
N CYS A 135 9.54 -4.84 -0.83
CA CYS A 135 10.43 -5.89 -0.34
C CYS A 135 11.11 -5.50 0.98
N ALA A 136 11.60 -4.27 1.08
CA ALA A 136 12.22 -3.78 2.32
C ALA A 136 11.22 -3.75 3.48
N VAL A 137 9.96 -3.37 3.24
CA VAL A 137 8.92 -3.38 4.27
C VAL A 137 8.53 -4.81 4.69
N PHE A 138 8.23 -5.71 3.75
CA PHE A 138 7.91 -7.11 4.04
C PHE A 138 9.04 -7.85 4.77
N SER A 139 10.29 -7.42 4.62
CA SER A 139 11.40 -7.99 5.41
C SER A 139 11.33 -7.68 6.90
N LYS A 140 10.65 -6.61 7.30
CA LYS A 140 10.59 -6.12 8.68
C LYS A 140 9.27 -6.41 9.37
N THR A 141 8.18 -6.47 8.61
CA THR A 141 6.83 -6.67 9.13
C THR A 141 6.04 -7.59 8.23
N LYS A 142 5.00 -8.20 8.80
CA LYS A 142 4.03 -9.04 8.11
C LYS A 142 2.74 -8.29 7.78
N TYR A 143 2.60 -7.03 8.21
CA TYR A 143 1.41 -6.22 7.99
C TYR A 143 1.78 -4.97 7.19
N VAL A 144 1.30 -4.89 5.95
CA VAL A 144 1.79 -3.91 4.96
C VAL A 144 0.63 -3.20 4.29
N SER A 145 0.77 -1.90 4.06
CA SER A 145 -0.05 -1.19 3.09
C SER A 145 0.80 -0.67 1.94
N PHE A 146 0.26 -0.61 0.73
CA PHE A 146 1.02 -0.18 -0.45
C PHE A 146 0.09 0.32 -1.56
N ASP A 147 0.67 0.98 -2.57
CA ASP A 147 -0.05 1.45 -3.76
C ASP A 147 0.71 1.10 -5.04
N LEU A 148 -0.03 0.93 -6.15
CA LEU A 148 0.53 0.57 -7.46
C LEU A 148 0.40 1.70 -8.50
N ARG A 149 -0.09 2.88 -8.11
CA ARG A 149 -0.24 4.03 -9.01
C ARG A 149 1.09 4.43 -9.67
N GLY A 150 1.06 4.71 -10.97
CA GLY A 150 2.24 5.12 -11.74
C GLY A 150 3.11 3.95 -12.24
N GLU A 151 2.72 2.70 -11.98
CA GLU A 151 3.30 1.55 -12.68
C GLU A 151 2.62 1.34 -14.05
N GLY A 152 3.40 0.93 -15.06
CA GLY A 152 2.83 0.47 -16.33
C GLY A 152 2.17 -0.91 -16.18
N ALA A 153 1.16 -1.22 -16.99
CA ALA A 153 0.32 -2.43 -16.87
C ALA A 153 1.12 -3.75 -16.77
N ALA A 154 2.17 -3.92 -17.58
CA ALA A 154 3.00 -5.14 -17.52
C ALA A 154 3.78 -5.29 -16.19
N TYR A 155 4.20 -4.17 -15.60
CA TYR A 155 4.97 -4.15 -14.36
C TYR A 155 4.09 -4.18 -13.11
N PHE A 156 2.88 -3.63 -13.20
CA PHE A 156 1.84 -3.72 -12.19
C PHE A 156 1.61 -5.16 -11.74
N ASN A 157 1.36 -6.07 -12.68
CA ASN A 157 1.11 -7.47 -12.37
C ASN A 157 2.31 -8.11 -11.65
N LYS A 158 3.54 -7.75 -12.05
CA LYS A 158 4.76 -8.26 -11.41
C LYS A 158 4.87 -7.82 -9.94
N THR A 159 4.60 -6.55 -9.65
CA THR A 159 4.60 -6.02 -8.27
C THR A 159 3.49 -6.65 -7.42
N TYR A 160 2.31 -6.78 -8.00
CA TYR A 160 1.16 -7.37 -7.36
C TYR A 160 1.37 -8.86 -7.03
N GLN A 161 1.86 -9.67 -7.97
CA GLN A 161 2.18 -11.08 -7.71
C GLN A 161 3.29 -11.23 -6.66
N PHE A 162 4.29 -10.35 -6.65
CA PHE A 162 5.28 -10.33 -5.56
C PHE A 162 4.62 -10.12 -4.20
N ALA A 163 3.75 -9.11 -4.07
CA ALA A 163 3.03 -8.85 -2.82
C ALA A 163 2.20 -10.06 -2.38
N LYS A 164 1.43 -10.65 -3.31
CA LYS A 164 0.60 -11.82 -3.06
C LYS A 164 1.42 -13.03 -2.57
N ASN A 165 2.61 -13.25 -3.13
CA ASN A 165 3.51 -14.33 -2.72
C ASN A 165 4.16 -14.11 -1.34
N GLU A 166 4.29 -12.85 -0.91
CA GLU A 166 4.75 -12.53 0.45
C GLU A 166 3.60 -12.63 1.48
N ILE A 167 2.34 -12.51 1.05
CA ILE A 167 1.16 -12.67 1.92
C ILE A 167 0.91 -14.17 2.19
N LYS A 168 1.45 -14.65 3.31
CA LYS A 168 1.25 -15.97 3.90
C LYS A 168 0.18 -15.93 5.00
N ASN A 169 -0.16 -17.11 5.53
CA ASN A 169 -1.19 -17.30 6.58
C ASN A 169 -1.00 -16.44 7.84
N ASP A 170 0.20 -15.95 8.12
CA ASP A 170 0.57 -15.15 9.29
C ASP A 170 0.89 -13.67 8.95
N SER A 171 0.45 -13.21 7.77
CA SER A 171 0.70 -11.85 7.26
C SER A 171 -0.55 -11.29 6.58
N ALA A 172 -0.66 -9.97 6.43
CA ALA A 172 -1.82 -9.35 5.81
C ALA A 172 -1.41 -8.07 5.07
N ALA A 173 -2.18 -7.67 4.07
CA ALA A 173 -1.94 -6.40 3.41
C ALA A 173 -3.19 -5.67 2.95
N ILE A 174 -3.04 -4.34 2.86
CA ILE A 174 -4.00 -3.45 2.19
C ILE A 174 -3.32 -2.83 0.96
N LEU A 175 -3.88 -3.09 -0.22
CA LEU A 175 -3.53 -2.38 -1.44
C LEU A 175 -4.51 -1.21 -1.61
N ILE A 176 -3.99 0.01 -1.67
CA ILE A 176 -4.74 1.22 -2.01
C ILE A 176 -4.56 1.44 -3.51
N ASP A 177 -5.63 1.31 -4.29
CA ASP A 177 -5.55 1.30 -5.75
C ASP A 177 -6.58 2.21 -6.42
N TRP A 178 -6.29 2.58 -7.66
CA TRP A 178 -7.09 3.45 -8.51
C TRP A 178 -7.76 2.70 -9.67
N SER A 179 -7.37 1.43 -9.89
CA SER A 179 -7.95 0.52 -10.88
C SER A 179 -8.78 -0.60 -10.22
N ASP A 180 -9.81 -1.09 -10.90
CA ASP A 180 -10.65 -2.22 -10.46
C ASP A 180 -10.19 -3.57 -11.05
N ASP A 181 -9.08 -3.59 -11.79
CA ASP A 181 -8.54 -4.78 -12.47
C ASP A 181 -8.36 -6.00 -11.54
N LEU A 182 -8.11 -5.76 -10.25
CA LEU A 182 -7.83 -6.79 -9.25
C LEU A 182 -9.04 -7.16 -8.38
N LYS A 183 -10.24 -6.67 -8.68
CA LYS A 183 -11.44 -6.91 -7.86
C LYS A 183 -11.74 -8.38 -7.61
N ASN A 184 -11.40 -9.24 -8.57
CA ASN A 184 -11.63 -10.68 -8.51
C ASN A 184 -10.42 -11.49 -7.98
N ASP A 185 -9.31 -10.83 -7.62
CA ASP A 185 -8.09 -11.51 -7.18
C ASP A 185 -7.65 -11.15 -5.75
N CYS A 186 -8.56 -10.65 -4.93
CA CYS A 186 -8.29 -10.28 -3.55
C CYS A 186 -9.22 -11.01 -2.57
N SER A 187 -8.94 -10.87 -1.26
CA SER A 187 -9.83 -11.41 -0.22
C SER A 187 -11.09 -10.56 -0.07
N LYS A 188 -10.94 -9.23 -0.15
CA LYS A 188 -12.05 -8.26 -0.13
C LYS A 188 -11.70 -7.07 -1.01
N PHE A 189 -12.67 -6.60 -1.78
CA PHE A 189 -12.58 -5.39 -2.59
C PHE A 189 -13.53 -4.35 -2.03
N ILE A 190 -12.99 -3.23 -1.54
CA ILE A 190 -13.73 -2.14 -0.91
C ILE A 190 -13.67 -0.93 -1.83
N ALA A 191 -14.73 -0.70 -2.59
CA ALA A 191 -14.88 0.52 -3.39
C ALA A 191 -15.35 1.67 -2.50
N ILE A 192 -14.76 2.86 -2.69
CA ILE A 192 -15.30 4.06 -2.07
C ILE A 192 -16.59 4.50 -2.77
N GLU A 193 -17.43 5.21 -2.02
CA GLU A 193 -18.65 5.84 -2.52
C GLU A 193 -18.48 7.35 -2.47
N TRP A 194 -18.53 8.02 -3.61
CA TRP A 194 -18.54 9.50 -3.65
C TRP A 194 -19.90 10.04 -3.22
N LEU A 195 -19.88 10.92 -2.23
CA LEU A 195 -21.05 11.66 -1.73
C LEU A 195 -21.12 13.06 -2.34
N ALA A 196 -19.97 13.65 -2.66
CA ALA A 196 -19.86 14.94 -3.35
C ALA A 196 -20.34 14.84 -4.80
N GLY A 197 -21.01 15.90 -5.27
CA GLY A 197 -21.43 16.02 -6.67
C GLY A 197 -20.26 16.28 -7.62
N LEU A 198 -20.45 16.01 -8.92
CA LEU A 198 -19.42 16.19 -9.95
C LEU A 198 -18.80 17.59 -9.99
N GLU A 199 -19.57 18.64 -9.73
CA GLU A 199 -19.06 20.02 -9.73
C GLU A 199 -18.09 20.25 -8.57
N GLU A 200 -18.43 19.77 -7.38
CA GLU A 200 -17.59 19.85 -6.19
C GLU A 200 -16.32 19.03 -6.37
N LEU A 201 -16.44 17.80 -6.88
CA LEU A 201 -15.28 16.99 -7.24
C LEU A 201 -14.37 17.74 -8.21
N ARG A 202 -14.90 18.38 -9.26
CA ARG A 202 -14.08 19.19 -10.19
C ARG A 202 -13.35 20.34 -9.49
N LYS A 203 -14.00 21.05 -8.57
CA LYS A 203 -13.38 22.12 -7.76
C LYS A 203 -12.26 21.56 -6.88
N ILE A 204 -12.46 20.39 -6.29
CA ILE A 204 -11.40 19.73 -5.52
C ILE A 204 -10.24 19.33 -6.45
N GLY A 205 -10.55 18.76 -7.62
CA GLY A 205 -9.56 18.17 -8.52
C GLY A 205 -8.68 19.20 -9.21
N ASN A 206 -9.15 20.43 -9.34
CA ASN A 206 -8.38 21.56 -9.86
C ASN A 206 -7.78 22.46 -8.75
N GLY A 207 -7.94 22.07 -7.47
CA GLY A 207 -7.40 22.80 -6.32
C GLY A 207 -8.18 24.03 -5.90
N SER A 208 -9.38 24.27 -6.44
CA SER A 208 -10.27 25.38 -6.02
C SER A 208 -11.00 25.09 -4.70
N ALA A 209 -11.01 23.84 -4.25
CA ALA A 209 -11.53 23.38 -2.97
C ALA A 209 -10.64 22.26 -2.40
N ASN A 210 -10.75 22.00 -1.10
CA ASN A 210 -10.01 20.92 -0.44
C ASN A 210 -10.89 19.69 -0.28
N LEU A 211 -10.29 18.50 -0.43
CA LEU A 211 -10.94 17.25 -0.07
C LEU A 211 -11.12 17.16 1.46
N SER A 212 -12.29 16.72 1.94
CA SER A 212 -12.52 16.47 3.36
C SER A 212 -11.48 15.51 3.93
N ARG A 213 -10.97 15.88 5.10
CA ARG A 213 -10.08 15.01 5.86
C ARG A 213 -10.88 13.94 6.59
N MET A 214 -10.27 12.79 6.79
CA MET A 214 -10.80 11.69 7.61
C MET A 214 -10.66 11.99 9.11
N TYR A 215 -9.95 13.05 9.51
CA TYR A 215 -9.63 13.42 10.88
C TYR A 215 -9.24 14.90 11.02
#